data_AF-A0A1U7CI70-F1
#
_entry.id   AF-A0A1U7CI70-F1
#
_cell.length_a   1.000
_cell.length_b   1.000
_cell.length_c   1.000
_cell.angle_alpha   90.00
_cell.angle_beta   90.00
_cell.angle_gamma   90.00
#
_symmetry.space_group_name_H-M   'P 1'
#
loop_
_entity.id
_entity.type
_entity.pdbx_description
1 polymer ?
#
loop_
_entity_poly.entity_id
_entity_poly.type
_entity_poly.pdbx_seq_one_letter_code
_entity_poly.pdbx_strand_id
1 'polypeptide(L)'
;MPDKIPTIDFTTIDFPSDKLTIKMVRQGWPDAVDVDRVHEGGRAPNRIFNRHSLDNVLGDGIIDVERLVAERAFKRAMGQNVEVGAFDKDSDLIDSLASEYLRYGLARGEHEVAAMVRRIEAQAESQARQHGGRPR
;
A
#
# COMPACT_ATOMS: atom_id res chain seq x y z
N MET A 1 -11.85 4.27 -33.37
CA MET A 1 -11.28 4.86 -32.14
C MET A 1 -10.39 3.79 -31.52
N PRO A 2 -9.17 4.10 -31.10
CA PRO A 2 -8.33 3.10 -30.44
C PRO A 2 -9.05 2.59 -29.19
N ASP A 3 -9.13 1.27 -29.03
CA ASP A 3 -9.69 0.65 -27.83
C ASP A 3 -8.89 1.13 -26.62
N LYS A 4 -9.58 1.71 -25.63
CA LYS A 4 -8.95 2.23 -24.43
C LYS A 4 -8.35 1.04 -23.67
N ILE A 5 -7.04 1.06 -23.45
CA ILE A 5 -6.35 0.03 -22.66
C ILE A 5 -7.03 -0.02 -21.28
N PRO A 6 -7.52 -1.19 -20.82
CA PRO A 6 -8.14 -1.33 -19.51
C PRO A 6 -7.19 -0.88 -18.40
N THR A 7 -7.67 -0.02 -17.50
CA THR A 7 -6.92 0.51 -16.36
C THR A 7 -7.67 0.22 -15.08
N ILE A 8 -6.97 -0.23 -14.05
CA ILE A 8 -7.53 -0.44 -12.71
C ILE A 8 -7.97 0.91 -12.11
N ASP A 9 -9.12 0.92 -11.45
CA ASP A 9 -9.61 2.07 -10.68
C ASP A 9 -9.41 1.82 -9.18
N PHE A 10 -8.31 2.35 -8.64
CA PHE A 10 -7.96 2.21 -7.23
C PHE A 10 -8.98 2.88 -6.29
N THR A 11 -9.77 3.85 -6.75
CA THR A 11 -10.71 4.57 -5.87
C THR A 11 -11.92 3.74 -5.45
N THR A 12 -12.11 2.58 -6.08
CA THR A 12 -13.22 1.66 -5.81
C THR A 12 -12.78 0.41 -5.04
N ILE A 13 -11.51 0.31 -4.68
CA ILE A 13 -10.96 -0.80 -3.89
C ILE A 13 -10.89 -0.36 -2.42
N ASP A 14 -11.49 -1.14 -1.54
CA ASP A 14 -11.41 -0.90 -0.09
C ASP A 14 -10.01 -1.28 0.43
N PHE A 15 -9.12 -0.30 0.59
CA PHE A 15 -7.78 -0.51 1.13
C PHE A 15 -7.76 -0.44 2.66
N PRO A 16 -7.12 -1.40 3.36
CA PRO A 16 -6.91 -1.29 4.81
C PRO A 16 -6.22 0.00 5.24
N SER A 17 -5.26 0.50 4.44
CA SER A 17 -4.56 1.75 4.72
C SER A 17 -5.47 2.99 4.76
N ASP A 18 -6.66 2.98 4.14
CA ASP A 18 -7.63 4.09 4.21
C ASP A 18 -8.12 4.35 5.65
N LYS A 19 -7.93 3.38 6.56
CA LYS A 19 -8.30 3.47 7.97
C LYS A 19 -7.16 4.00 8.85
N LEU A 20 -5.97 4.24 8.29
CA LEU A 20 -4.86 4.80 9.03
C LEU A 20 -5.23 6.19 9.57
N THR A 21 -4.99 6.38 10.86
CA THR A 21 -5.15 7.67 11.52
C THR A 21 -3.78 8.24 11.89
N ILE A 22 -3.68 9.56 12.04
CA ILE A 22 -2.45 10.20 12.54
C ILE A 22 -2.01 9.60 13.88
N LYS A 23 -2.98 9.24 14.74
CA LYS A 23 -2.71 8.59 16.02
C LYS A 23 -2.00 7.25 15.83
N MET A 24 -2.47 6.41 14.90
CA MET A 24 -1.85 5.11 14.62
C MET A 24 -0.45 5.27 14.05
N VAL A 25 -0.26 6.21 13.13
CA VAL A 25 1.06 6.51 12.56
C VAL A 25 2.03 7.00 13.64
N ARG A 26 1.61 7.92 14.51
CA ARG A 26 2.40 8.38 15.66
C ARG A 26 2.77 7.24 16.63
N GLN A 27 1.86 6.29 16.85
CA GLN A 27 2.13 5.14 17.70
C GLN A 27 3.17 4.18 17.10
N GLY A 28 3.12 3.96 15.78
CA GLY A 28 4.06 3.09 15.08
C GLY A 28 5.43 3.74 14.85
N TRP A 29 5.45 5.04 14.58
CA TRP A 29 6.64 5.82 14.21
C TRP A 29 6.65 7.18 14.92
N PRO A 30 6.85 7.21 16.25
CA PRO A 30 6.82 8.46 17.01
C PRO A 30 7.87 9.45 16.52
N ASP A 31 9.09 9.00 16.21
CA ASP A 31 10.20 9.85 15.75
C ASP A 31 9.92 10.55 14.41
N ALA A 32 9.06 9.97 13.58
CA ALA A 32 8.69 10.52 12.29
C ALA A 32 7.62 11.61 12.39
N VAL A 33 6.84 11.63 13.48
CA VAL A 33 5.71 12.54 13.69
C VAL A 33 6.06 13.59 14.74
N ASP A 34 6.65 13.16 15.85
CA ASP A 34 6.97 13.97 17.03
C ASP A 34 8.47 14.27 17.06
N VAL A 35 8.95 14.94 15.99
CA VAL A 35 10.35 15.36 15.90
C VAL A 35 10.64 16.38 16.99
N ASP A 36 11.38 15.99 18.03
CA ASP A 36 11.86 16.91 19.06
C ASP A 36 12.78 17.96 18.42
N ARG A 37 12.22 19.14 18.18
CA ARG A 37 12.95 20.30 17.67
C ARG A 37 13.86 20.88 18.74
N VAL A 38 14.97 20.24 19.06
CA VAL A 38 16.14 20.94 19.61
C VAL A 38 17.43 20.22 19.21
N HIS A 39 17.87 20.39 17.95
CA HIS A 39 19.32 20.44 17.74
C HIS A 39 19.78 21.82 18.18
N GLU A 40 20.39 21.89 19.35
CA GLU A 40 21.13 23.05 19.84
C GLU A 40 22.18 23.43 18.78
N GLY A 41 22.12 24.64 18.23
CA GLY A 41 23.27 25.24 17.54
C GLY A 41 23.12 25.68 16.10
N GLY A 42 21.95 25.59 15.45
CA GLY A 42 21.84 26.13 14.09
C GLY A 42 20.43 26.25 13.59
N ARG A 43 19.98 27.49 13.34
CA ARG A 43 18.78 27.75 12.54
C ARG A 43 18.98 27.11 11.17
N ALA A 44 18.39 25.95 10.93
CA ALA A 44 18.20 25.44 9.57
C ALA A 44 17.21 26.39 8.89
N PRO A 45 17.64 27.18 7.88
CA PRO A 45 16.72 28.04 7.15
C PRO A 45 15.79 27.13 6.34
N ASN A 46 14.48 27.25 6.56
CA ASN A 46 13.40 26.61 5.78
C ASN A 46 12.99 25.15 6.06
N ARG A 47 13.01 24.66 7.31
CA ARG A 47 12.33 23.38 7.65
C ARG A 47 11.24 23.51 8.72
N ILE A 48 10.32 24.46 8.51
CA ILE A 48 9.09 24.58 9.32
C ILE A 48 8.25 23.29 9.24
N PHE A 49 8.49 22.47 8.21
CA PHE A 49 8.01 21.11 8.12
C PHE A 49 9.21 20.20 7.79
N ASN A 50 9.79 19.52 8.78
CA ASN A 50 10.53 18.27 8.55
C ASN A 50 9.50 17.21 8.08
N ARG A 51 8.87 17.46 6.93
CA ARG A 51 8.00 16.51 6.25
C ARG A 51 8.93 15.44 5.71
N HIS A 52 9.17 14.39 6.48
CA HIS A 52 9.21 13.09 5.83
C HIS A 52 7.91 13.01 4.99
N SER A 53 8.01 12.75 3.69
CA SER A 53 6.81 12.43 2.92
C SER A 53 6.11 11.28 3.64
N LEU A 54 4.78 11.19 3.54
CA LEU A 54 4.07 10.02 4.06
C LEU A 54 4.74 8.73 3.56
N ASP A 55 5.25 8.73 2.33
CA ASP A 55 6.03 7.64 1.74
C ASP A 55 7.31 7.30 2.56
N ASN A 56 8.02 8.29 3.09
CA ASN A 56 9.18 8.09 3.96
C ASN A 56 8.80 7.64 5.37
N VAL A 57 7.63 8.04 5.89
CA VAL A 57 7.13 7.64 7.22
C VAL A 57 6.52 6.24 7.20
N LEU A 58 5.88 5.89 6.09
CA LEU A 58 5.21 4.60 5.89
C LEU A 58 6.14 3.55 5.24
N GLY A 59 7.43 3.86 5.06
CA GLY A 59 8.54 2.97 4.65
C GLY A 59 8.26 2.13 3.41
N ASP A 60 8.77 2.49 2.22
CA ASP A 60 8.43 1.84 0.93
C ASP A 60 6.91 1.59 0.74
N GLY A 61 6.09 2.38 1.44
CA GLY A 61 4.66 2.59 1.36
C GLY A 61 3.77 1.35 1.50
N ILE A 62 3.15 1.14 2.67
CA ILE A 62 1.94 0.29 2.82
C ILE A 62 0.91 0.52 1.69
N ILE A 63 0.74 1.78 1.27
CA ILE A 63 -0.16 2.21 0.18
C ILE A 63 0.34 1.69 -1.18
N ASP A 64 1.63 1.78 -1.45
CA ASP A 64 2.22 1.36 -2.72
C ASP A 64 2.20 -0.16 -2.84
N VAL A 65 2.48 -0.88 -1.75
CA VAL A 65 2.41 -2.35 -1.70
C VAL A 65 0.96 -2.83 -1.91
N GLU A 66 -0.03 -2.21 -1.27
CA GLU A 66 -1.45 -2.49 -1.51
C GLU A 66 -1.87 -2.27 -2.98
N ARG A 67 -1.47 -1.14 -3.56
CA ARG A 67 -1.75 -0.82 -4.97
C ARG A 67 -1.08 -1.81 -5.91
N LEU A 68 0.15 -2.20 -5.61
CA LEU A 68 0.89 -3.20 -6.38
C LEU A 68 0.18 -4.56 -6.33
N VAL A 69 -0.29 -5.00 -5.16
CA VAL A 69 -1.10 -6.22 -5.02
C VAL A 69 -2.35 -6.15 -5.91
N ALA A 70 -3.11 -5.05 -5.83
CA ALA A 70 -4.30 -4.85 -6.65
C ALA A 70 -3.98 -4.86 -8.15
N GLU A 71 -2.92 -4.15 -8.56
CA GLU A 71 -2.50 -4.07 -9.96
C GLU A 71 -2.06 -5.44 -10.50
N ARG A 72 -1.29 -6.22 -9.73
CA ARG A 72 -0.88 -7.58 -10.10
C ARG A 72 -2.09 -8.49 -10.31
N ALA A 73 -3.05 -8.45 -9.38
CA ALA A 73 -4.28 -9.24 -9.48
C ALA A 73 -5.11 -8.86 -10.71
N PHE A 74 -5.28 -7.56 -10.97
CA PHE A 74 -5.96 -7.06 -12.17
C PHE A 74 -5.28 -7.53 -13.46
N LYS A 75 -3.96 -7.30 -13.60
CA LYS A 75 -3.20 -7.71 -14.78
C LYS A 75 -3.25 -9.22 -15.02
N ARG A 76 -3.13 -10.02 -13.95
CA ARG A 76 -3.25 -11.48 -13.99
C ARG A 76 -4.62 -11.92 -14.51
N ALA A 77 -5.71 -11.33 -14.03
CA ALA A 77 -7.07 -11.60 -14.49
C ALA A 77 -7.35 -11.09 -15.93
N MET A 78 -6.61 -10.07 -16.38
CA MET A 78 -6.61 -9.63 -17.77
C MET A 78 -5.77 -10.52 -18.70
N GLY A 79 -5.11 -11.56 -18.18
CA GLY A 79 -4.23 -12.43 -18.95
C GLY A 79 -2.92 -11.75 -19.37
N GLN A 80 -2.56 -10.64 -18.74
CA GLN A 80 -1.32 -9.92 -19.01
C GLN A 80 -0.17 -10.55 -18.21
N ASN A 81 1.03 -10.51 -18.79
CA ASN A 81 2.23 -10.86 -18.06
C ASN A 81 2.49 -9.80 -16.99
N VAL A 82 2.58 -10.25 -15.74
CA VAL A 82 2.96 -9.40 -14.62
C VAL A 82 4.48 -9.41 -14.57
N GLU A 83 5.11 -8.28 -14.90
CA GLU A 83 6.55 -8.14 -14.71
C GLU A 83 6.88 -8.27 -13.21
N VAL A 84 7.84 -9.14 -12.94
CA VAL A 84 8.34 -9.37 -11.59
C VAL A 84 9.35 -8.26 -11.29
N GLY A 85 8.88 -7.21 -10.60
CA GLY A 85 9.73 -6.13 -10.08
C GLY A 85 10.51 -6.54 -8.82
N ALA A 86 11.05 -5.57 -8.07
CA ALA A 86 11.88 -5.79 -6.87
C ALA A 86 11.28 -6.75 -5.81
N PHE A 87 9.97 -6.95 -5.82
CA PHE A 87 9.31 -8.04 -5.12
C PHE A 87 9.20 -9.25 -6.05
N ASP A 88 10.22 -10.11 -5.98
CA ASP A 88 10.34 -11.30 -6.82
C ASP A 88 9.22 -12.32 -6.56
N LYS A 89 8.60 -12.25 -5.38
CA LYS A 89 7.55 -13.18 -4.95
C LYS A 89 6.39 -12.46 -4.30
N ASP A 90 5.19 -12.97 -4.54
CA ASP A 90 3.97 -12.51 -3.86
C ASP A 90 4.06 -12.74 -2.33
N SER A 91 4.86 -13.71 -1.87
CA SER A 91 5.14 -13.91 -0.44
C SER A 91 5.76 -12.68 0.20
N ASP A 92 6.72 -12.05 -0.48
CA ASP A 92 7.50 -10.96 0.09
C ASP A 92 6.65 -9.69 0.21
N LEU A 93 5.68 -9.50 -0.71
CA LEU A 93 4.65 -8.46 -0.61
C LEU A 93 3.72 -8.69 0.58
N ILE A 94 3.28 -9.94 0.77
CA ILE A 94 2.36 -10.29 1.87
C ILE A 94 3.06 -10.14 3.21
N ASP A 95 4.31 -10.56 3.33
CA ASP A 95 5.12 -10.43 4.55
C ASP A 95 5.37 -8.96 4.88
N SER A 96 5.62 -8.13 3.86
CA SER A 96 5.72 -6.67 4.00
C SER A 96 4.41 -6.05 4.52
N LEU A 97 3.26 -6.36 3.91
CA LEU A 97 1.95 -5.89 4.38
C LEU A 97 1.63 -6.40 5.78
N ALA A 98 2.02 -7.63 6.11
CA ALA A 98 1.78 -8.20 7.42
C ALA A 98 2.50 -7.40 8.51
N SER A 99 3.78 -7.10 8.30
CA SER A 99 4.57 -6.27 9.22
C SER A 99 3.90 -4.91 9.46
N GLU A 100 3.50 -4.20 8.41
CA GLU A 100 2.90 -2.87 8.54
C GLU A 100 1.47 -2.90 9.12
N TYR A 101 0.62 -3.84 8.68
CA TYR A 101 -0.74 -3.95 9.21
C TYR A 101 -0.76 -4.29 10.69
N LEU A 102 0.16 -5.17 11.13
CA LEU A 102 0.31 -5.49 12.55
C LEU A 102 0.87 -4.30 13.33
N ARG A 103 1.90 -3.63 12.80
CA ARG A 103 2.50 -2.44 13.43
C ARG A 103 1.47 -1.34 13.69
N TYR A 104 0.62 -1.04 12.71
CA TYR A 104 -0.40 0.00 12.85
C TYR A 104 -1.70 -0.49 13.50
N GLY A 105 -1.81 -1.76 13.87
CA GLY A 105 -3.03 -2.32 14.46
C GLY A 105 -4.22 -2.38 13.50
N LEU A 106 -3.95 -2.43 12.18
CA LEU A 106 -4.95 -2.67 11.14
C LEU A 106 -5.40 -4.14 11.11
N ALA A 107 -4.53 -5.05 11.55
CA ALA A 107 -4.81 -6.48 11.69
C ALA A 107 -4.36 -7.00 13.06
N ARG A 108 -4.91 -8.13 13.48
CA ARG A 108 -4.60 -8.81 14.76
C ARG A 108 -3.63 -9.99 14.59
N GLY A 109 -3.42 -10.46 13.38
CA GLY A 109 -2.53 -11.59 13.07
C GLY A 109 -2.41 -11.82 11.57
N GLU A 110 -1.42 -12.63 11.17
CA GLU A 110 -1.09 -12.92 9.77
C GLU A 110 -2.27 -13.51 8.97
N HIS A 111 -3.10 -14.35 9.61
CA HIS A 111 -4.30 -14.88 8.97
C HIS A 111 -5.29 -13.78 8.55
N GLU A 112 -5.44 -12.74 9.38
CA GLU A 112 -6.32 -11.61 9.06
C GLU A 112 -5.74 -10.76 7.93
N VAL A 113 -4.41 -10.56 7.93
CA VAL A 113 -3.69 -9.90 6.84
C VAL A 113 -3.93 -10.65 5.53
N ALA A 114 -3.73 -11.97 5.51
CA ALA A 114 -3.95 -12.78 4.31
C ALA A 114 -5.40 -12.68 3.81
N ALA A 115 -6.39 -12.63 4.72
CA ALA A 115 -7.79 -12.43 4.36
C ALA A 115 -8.09 -11.01 3.83
N MET A 116 -7.36 -9.98 4.30
CA MET A 116 -7.43 -8.62 3.75
C MET A 116 -6.83 -8.57 2.34
N VAL A 117 -5.64 -9.14 2.14
CA VAL A 117 -4.97 -9.22 0.82
C VAL A 117 -5.86 -9.90 -0.21
N ARG A 118 -6.43 -11.07 0.11
CA ARG A 118 -7.36 -11.77 -0.81
C ARG A 118 -8.59 -10.94 -1.17
N ARG A 119 -9.06 -10.07 -0.27
CA ARG A 119 -10.18 -9.16 -0.57
C ARG A 119 -9.78 -8.05 -1.54
N ILE A 120 -8.56 -7.53 -1.42
CA ILE A 120 -8.00 -6.55 -2.38
C ILE A 120 -7.91 -7.21 -3.75
N GLU A 121 -7.30 -8.39 -3.82
CA GLU A 121 -7.17 -9.16 -5.07
C GLU A 121 -8.54 -9.45 -5.70
N ALA A 122 -9.51 -9.93 -4.93
CA ALA A 122 -10.86 -10.25 -5.42
C ALA A 122 -11.60 -9.02 -5.99
N GLN A 123 -11.41 -7.83 -5.39
CA GLN A 123 -11.98 -6.58 -5.91
C GLN A 123 -11.30 -6.17 -7.23
N ALA A 124 -9.98 -6.26 -7.30
CA ALA A 124 -9.23 -5.96 -8.52
C ALA A 124 -9.59 -6.94 -9.66
N GLU A 125 -9.69 -8.25 -9.37
CA GLU A 125 -10.15 -9.25 -10.34
C GLU A 125 -11.61 -9.04 -10.78
N SER A 126 -12.48 -8.53 -9.88
CA SER A 126 -13.84 -8.12 -10.23
C SER A 126 -13.83 -7.00 -11.27
N GLN A 127 -13.01 -5.97 -11.10
CA GLN A 127 -12.84 -4.91 -12.10
C GLN A 127 -12.30 -5.47 -13.43
N ALA A 128 -11.29 -6.35 -13.38
CA ALA A 128 -10.76 -6.97 -14.60
C ALA A 128 -11.85 -7.73 -15.38
N ARG A 129 -12.74 -8.44 -14.69
CA ARG A 129 -13.89 -9.12 -15.31
C ARG A 129 -14.84 -8.16 -16.01
N GLN A 130 -15.07 -6.96 -15.46
CA GLN A 130 -15.90 -5.93 -16.10
C GLN A 130 -15.28 -5.44 -17.42
N HIS A 131 -13.95 -5.55 -17.56
CA HIS A 131 -13.21 -5.25 -18.79
C HIS A 131 -13.02 -6.47 -19.71
N GLY A 132 -13.69 -7.59 -19.45
CA GLY A 132 -13.60 -8.81 -20.26
C GLY A 132 -12.44 -9.74 -19.88
N GLY A 133 -11.74 -9.46 -18.77
CA GLY A 133 -10.78 -10.39 -18.17
C GLY A 133 -11.43 -11.70 -17.75
N ARG A 134 -10.67 -12.79 -17.80
CA ARG A 134 -11.11 -14.12 -17.37
C ARG A 134 -10.32 -14.53 -16.13
N PRO A 135 -10.99 -14.87 -15.01
CA PRO A 135 -10.28 -15.41 -13.85
C PRO A 135 -9.57 -16.71 -14.25
N ARG A 136 -8.41 -16.95 -13.65
CA ARG A 136 -7.70 -18.23 -13.78
C ARG A 136 -8.42 -19.33 -13.02
#